data_AF-A0A1A9LGX7-F1
#
_entry.id   AF-A0A1A9LGX7-F1
#
_cell.length_a   1.000
_cell.length_b   1.000
_cell.length_c   1.000
_cell.angle_alpha   90.00
_cell.angle_beta   90.00
_cell.angle_gamma   90.00
#
_symmetry.space_group_name_H-M   'P 1'
#
loop_
_entity.id
_entity.type
_entity.pdbx_description
1 polymer ?
#
loop_
_entity_poly.entity_id
_entity_poly.type
_entity_poly.pdbx_seq_one_letter_code
_entity_poly.pdbx_strand_id
1 'polypeptide(L)'
;MKAATLKEIKTELNHRSTQELLELCLRLSKFKKENKELLTYLLFESADEESFIQSIKNKVDEDFETINTKTFFYIKKSVRKILRELKKFIRYSQNKETEVELLLYFCEKLKDFKPSIKRNITLSNLYYRQLDYISKKVGALHEDLQYDYELELENLKS
;
A
#
# COMPACT_ATOMS: atom_id res chain seq x y z
N MET A 1 4.36 11.05 28.57
CA MET A 1 3.06 10.44 28.96
C MET A 1 3.07 8.97 28.51
N LYS A 2 2.63 8.03 29.35
CA LYS A 2 2.55 6.60 28.96
C LYS A 2 1.22 6.38 28.24
N ALA A 3 1.25 5.78 27.05
CA ALA A 3 0.04 5.45 26.30
C ALA A 3 -0.70 4.27 26.96
N ALA A 4 -2.03 4.31 26.98
CA ALA A 4 -2.87 3.19 27.42
C ALA A 4 -2.76 2.01 26.43
N THR A 5 -3.00 0.80 26.93
CA THR A 5 -3.01 -0.42 26.12
C THR A 5 -4.26 -0.49 25.24
N LEU A 6 -4.20 -1.28 24.17
CA LEU A 6 -5.36 -1.47 23.29
C LEU A 6 -6.58 -2.04 24.04
N LYS A 7 -6.35 -2.88 25.05
CA LYS A 7 -7.42 -3.45 25.90
C LYS A 7 -8.11 -2.36 26.71
N GLU A 8 -7.34 -1.49 27.38
CA GLU A 8 -7.89 -0.37 28.15
C GLU A 8 -8.65 0.61 27.26
N ILE A 9 -8.09 0.98 26.11
CA ILE A 9 -8.76 1.86 25.14
C ILE A 9 -10.08 1.23 24.66
N LYS A 10 -10.08 -0.06 24.31
CA LYS A 10 -11.29 -0.77 23.88
C LYS A 10 -12.36 -0.80 24.96
N THR A 11 -11.97 -1.11 26.20
CA THR A 11 -12.90 -1.09 27.35
C THR A 11 -13.50 0.31 27.50
N GLU A 12 -12.70 1.37 27.45
CA GLU A 12 -13.19 2.73 27.63
C GLU A 12 -14.14 3.16 26.51
N LEU A 13 -13.81 2.85 25.24
CA LEU A 13 -14.68 3.15 24.10
C LEU A 13 -16.05 2.46 24.21
N ASN A 14 -16.11 1.25 24.77
CA ASN A 14 -17.38 0.53 24.97
C ASN A 14 -18.30 1.18 26.02
N HIS A 15 -17.78 2.02 26.91
CA HIS A 15 -18.58 2.76 27.90
C HIS A 15 -19.07 4.11 27.39
N ARG A 16 -18.73 4.50 26.15
CA ARG A 16 -19.09 5.78 25.56
C ARG A 16 -20.37 5.67 24.74
N SER A 17 -21.13 6.76 24.74
CA SER A 17 -22.27 6.92 23.84
C SER A 17 -21.83 7.06 22.38
N THR A 18 -22.74 6.80 21.44
CA THR A 18 -22.48 6.97 20.00
C THR A 18 -22.03 8.39 19.65
N GLN A 19 -22.59 9.41 20.32
CA GLN A 19 -22.23 10.80 20.09
C GLN A 19 -20.80 11.10 20.55
N GLU A 20 -20.41 10.64 21.74
CA GLU A 20 -19.03 10.78 22.23
C GLU A 20 -18.05 10.05 21.31
N LEU A 21 -18.40 8.85 20.83
CA LEU A 21 -17.57 8.10 19.88
C LEU A 21 -17.39 8.85 18.56
N LEU A 22 -18.45 9.45 18.01
CA LEU A 22 -18.38 10.28 16.82
C LEU A 22 -17.41 11.46 17.02
N GLU A 23 -17.54 12.18 18.15
CA GLU A 23 -16.67 13.31 18.49
C GLU A 23 -15.20 12.89 18.61
N LEU A 24 -14.94 11.72 19.23
CA LEU A 24 -13.59 11.14 19.30
C LEU A 24 -13.04 10.81 17.92
N CYS A 25 -13.81 10.15 17.06
CA CYS A 25 -13.42 9.83 15.68
C CYS A 25 -13.11 11.10 14.87
N LEU A 26 -13.93 12.15 15.00
CA LEU A 26 -13.71 13.44 14.35
C LEU A 26 -12.46 14.14 14.87
N ARG A 27 -12.17 14.03 16.16
CA ARG A 27 -10.94 14.58 16.74
C ARG A 27 -9.71 13.83 16.24
N LEU A 28 -9.78 12.50 16.17
CA LEU A 28 -8.70 11.65 15.64
C LEU A 28 -8.42 11.93 14.16
N SER A 29 -9.45 12.14 13.36
CA SER A 29 -9.32 12.44 11.92
C SER A 29 -8.71 13.83 11.67
N LYS A 30 -9.06 14.83 12.49
CA LYS A 30 -8.43 16.16 12.45
C LYS A 30 -6.96 16.14 12.92
N PHE A 31 -6.63 15.24 13.85
CA PHE A 31 -5.29 15.18 14.43
C PHE A 31 -4.23 14.61 13.48
N LYS A 32 -4.55 13.56 12.71
CA LYS A 32 -3.59 12.90 11.82
C LYS A 32 -4.18 12.62 10.45
N LYS A 33 -3.45 13.02 9.40
CA LYS A 33 -3.84 12.78 8.00
C LYS A 33 -4.17 11.30 7.74
N GLU A 34 -3.32 10.40 8.22
CA GLU A 34 -3.50 8.95 8.04
C GLU A 34 -4.80 8.42 8.66
N ASN A 35 -5.27 9.01 9.77
CA ASN A 35 -6.55 8.63 10.37
C ASN A 35 -7.71 9.07 9.48
N LYS A 36 -7.62 10.27 8.89
CA LYS A 36 -8.62 10.77 7.95
C LYS A 36 -8.64 9.92 6.68
N GLU A 37 -7.48 9.57 6.13
CA GLU A 37 -7.36 8.68 4.96
C GLU A 37 -7.99 7.31 5.25
N LEU A 38 -7.66 6.68 6.38
CA LEU A 38 -8.27 5.40 6.77
C LEU A 38 -9.79 5.50 6.94
N LEU A 39 -10.29 6.54 7.61
CA LEU A 39 -11.74 6.74 7.73
C LEU A 39 -12.40 7.00 6.37
N THR A 40 -11.71 7.64 5.44
CA THR A 40 -12.20 7.86 4.08
C THR A 40 -12.39 6.52 3.39
N TYR A 41 -11.37 5.65 3.45
CA TYR A 41 -11.47 4.29 2.94
C TYR A 41 -12.63 3.51 3.57
N LEU A 42 -12.68 3.44 4.90
CA LEU A 42 -13.69 2.66 5.62
C LEU A 42 -15.13 3.12 5.35
N LEU A 43 -15.37 4.42 5.19
CA LEU A 43 -16.71 4.98 5.05
C LEU A 43 -17.18 5.12 3.60
N PHE A 44 -16.26 5.29 2.64
CA PHE A 44 -16.62 5.68 1.27
C PHE A 44 -16.05 4.77 0.19
N GLU A 45 -14.92 4.09 0.42
CA GLU A 45 -14.21 3.35 -0.64
C GLU A 45 -14.31 1.83 -0.45
N SER A 46 -14.45 1.34 0.78
CA SER A 46 -14.46 -0.10 1.09
C SER A 46 -15.61 -0.91 0.48
N ALA A 47 -16.65 -0.23 -0.02
CA ALA A 47 -17.76 -0.88 -0.72
C ALA A 47 -17.44 -1.18 -2.20
N ASP A 48 -16.41 -0.53 -2.76
CA ASP A 48 -15.97 -0.70 -4.15
C ASP A 48 -14.43 -0.77 -4.18
N GLU A 49 -13.94 -1.98 -3.90
CA GLU A 49 -12.51 -2.26 -3.81
C GLU A 49 -11.79 -2.08 -5.15
N GLU A 50 -12.48 -2.33 -6.27
CA GLU A 50 -11.92 -2.18 -7.62
C GLU A 50 -11.64 -0.70 -7.92
N SER A 51 -12.61 0.18 -7.65
CA SER A 51 -12.42 1.63 -7.77
C SER A 51 -11.29 2.13 -6.85
N PHE A 52 -11.19 1.59 -5.63
CA PHE A 52 -10.10 1.91 -4.70
C PHE A 52 -8.73 1.52 -5.27
N ILE A 53 -8.57 0.29 -5.77
CA ILE A 53 -7.36 -0.18 -6.42
C ILE A 53 -6.98 0.72 -7.59
N GLN A 54 -7.93 1.05 -8.47
CA GLN A 54 -7.65 1.87 -9.64
C GLN A 54 -7.20 3.29 -9.26
N SER A 55 -7.81 3.87 -8.21
CA SER A 55 -7.39 5.18 -7.70
C SER A 55 -5.93 5.17 -7.21
N ILE A 56 -5.49 4.08 -6.58
CA ILE A 56 -4.11 3.94 -6.10
C ILE A 56 -3.16 3.70 -7.27
N LYS A 57 -3.55 2.89 -8.27
CA LYS A 57 -2.75 2.69 -9.49
C LYS A 57 -2.48 4.03 -10.19
N ASN A 58 -3.52 4.86 -10.38
CA ASN A 58 -3.38 6.21 -10.93
C ASN A 58 -2.45 7.08 -10.08
N LYS A 59 -2.59 7.03 -8.74
CA LYS A 59 -1.71 7.77 -7.82
C LYS A 59 -0.24 7.32 -7.93
N VAL A 60 0.01 6.03 -8.09
CA VAL A 60 1.35 5.45 -8.28
C VAL A 60 1.94 5.95 -9.59
N ASP A 61 1.15 6.00 -10.68
CA ASP A 61 1.62 6.54 -11.96
C ASP A 61 2.11 7.98 -11.84
N GLU A 62 1.29 8.87 -11.28
CA GLU A 62 1.67 10.27 -11.02
C GLU A 62 2.95 10.36 -10.16
N ASP A 63 3.06 9.51 -9.14
CA ASP A 63 4.23 9.54 -8.25
C ASP A 63 5.51 9.06 -8.98
N PHE A 64 5.40 8.12 -9.92
CA PHE A 64 6.51 7.68 -10.76
C PHE A 64 6.92 8.74 -11.78
N GLU A 65 5.97 9.46 -12.37
CA GLU A 65 6.23 10.56 -13.31
C GLU A 65 6.96 11.74 -12.66
N THR A 66 6.67 11.99 -11.39
CA THR A 66 7.30 13.08 -10.62
C THR A 66 8.67 12.71 -10.02
N ILE A 67 9.20 11.52 -10.32
CA ILE A 67 10.52 11.12 -9.83
C ILE A 67 11.62 12.02 -10.43
N ASN A 68 12.42 12.62 -9.55
CA ASN A 68 13.64 13.29 -9.96
C ASN A 68 14.69 12.26 -10.41
N THR A 69 14.94 12.21 -11.72
CA THR A 69 15.87 11.28 -12.38
C THR A 69 17.32 11.77 -12.46
N LYS A 70 17.64 12.96 -11.91
CA LYS A 70 19.01 13.54 -11.97
C LYS A 70 20.08 12.62 -11.41
N THR A 71 19.77 11.88 -10.34
CA THR A 71 20.70 10.92 -9.74
C THR A 71 19.97 9.71 -9.20
N PHE A 72 20.67 8.56 -9.15
CA PHE A 72 20.15 7.35 -8.50
C PHE A 72 19.86 7.54 -7.01
N PHE A 73 20.46 8.54 -6.36
CA PHE A 73 20.09 8.89 -4.98
C PHE A 73 18.63 9.35 -4.90
N TYR A 74 18.22 10.29 -5.76
CA TYR A 74 16.85 10.79 -5.79
C TYR A 74 15.86 9.73 -6.27
N ILE A 75 16.21 8.95 -7.29
CA ILE A 75 15.37 7.82 -7.75
C ILE A 75 15.12 6.84 -6.60
N LYS A 76 16.18 6.36 -5.93
CA LYS A 76 16.04 5.47 -4.77
C LYS A 76 15.20 6.08 -3.67
N LYS A 77 15.31 7.39 -3.43
CA LYS A 77 14.54 8.09 -2.40
C LYS A 77 13.05 8.09 -2.76
N SER A 78 12.71 8.44 -3.99
CA SER A 78 11.32 8.48 -4.46
C SER A 78 10.71 7.08 -4.53
N VAL A 79 11.37 6.09 -5.13
CA VAL A 79 10.86 4.71 -5.21
C VAL A 79 10.54 4.14 -3.82
N ARG A 80 11.40 4.38 -2.82
CA ARG A 80 11.14 3.96 -1.43
C ARG A 80 9.97 4.71 -0.79
N LYS A 81 9.74 5.97 -1.17
CA LYS A 81 8.58 6.75 -0.72
C LYS A 81 7.30 6.17 -1.31
N ILE A 82 7.27 5.92 -2.62
CA ILE A 82 6.13 5.34 -3.34
C ILE A 82 5.74 4.00 -2.72
N LEU A 83 6.71 3.08 -2.57
CA LEU A 83 6.45 1.77 -1.96
C LEU A 83 5.91 1.88 -0.53
N ARG A 84 6.35 2.88 0.24
CA ARG A 84 5.86 3.10 1.61
C ARG A 84 4.41 3.59 1.62
N GLU A 85 4.07 4.53 0.75
CA GLU A 85 2.70 5.03 0.59
C GLU A 85 1.78 3.92 0.08
N LEU A 86 2.21 3.14 -0.92
CA LEU A 86 1.48 1.98 -1.41
C LEU A 86 1.15 0.97 -0.29
N LYS A 87 2.16 0.59 0.51
CA LYS A 87 1.96 -0.29 1.67
C LYS A 87 1.08 0.32 2.76
N LYS A 88 0.94 1.65 2.80
CA LYS A 88 0.02 2.32 3.72
C LYS A 88 -1.42 2.13 3.23
N PHE A 89 -1.69 2.32 1.94
CA PHE A 89 -3.01 2.07 1.35
C PHE A 89 -3.43 0.60 1.43
N ILE A 90 -2.51 -0.34 1.15
CA ILE A 90 -2.74 -1.78 1.34
C ILE A 90 -3.19 -2.10 2.78
N ARG A 91 -2.59 -1.43 3.78
CA ARG A 91 -2.96 -1.61 5.20
C ARG A 91 -4.34 -1.07 5.55
N TYR A 92 -4.88 -0.14 4.75
CA TYR A 92 -6.24 0.33 4.92
C TYR A 92 -7.24 -0.73 4.45
N SER A 93 -6.97 -1.34 3.31
CA SER A 93 -7.82 -2.40 2.75
C SER A 93 -7.82 -3.69 3.55
N GLN A 94 -6.64 -4.17 3.96
CA GLN A 94 -6.46 -5.48 4.59
C GLN A 94 -6.88 -6.68 3.72
N ASN A 95 -7.29 -6.46 2.47
CA ASN A 95 -7.55 -7.51 1.50
C ASN A 95 -6.21 -8.05 0.94
N LYS A 96 -6.07 -9.38 0.88
CA LYS A 96 -4.88 -10.06 0.38
C LYS A 96 -4.70 -9.93 -1.13
N GLU A 97 -5.80 -9.94 -1.88
CA GLU A 97 -5.80 -9.81 -3.35
C GLU A 97 -5.35 -8.39 -3.72
N THR A 98 -5.96 -7.38 -3.10
CA THR A 98 -5.54 -5.97 -3.20
C THR A 98 -4.05 -5.78 -2.88
N GLU A 99 -3.53 -6.45 -1.84
CA GLU A 99 -2.10 -6.41 -1.52
C GLU A 99 -1.23 -6.91 -2.68
N VAL A 100 -1.58 -8.06 -3.26
CA VAL A 100 -0.84 -8.68 -4.36
C VAL A 100 -0.91 -7.80 -5.61
N GLU A 101 -2.11 -7.40 -6.02
CA GLU A 101 -2.34 -6.62 -7.24
C GLU A 101 -1.60 -5.28 -7.23
N LEU A 102 -1.68 -4.54 -6.12
CA LEU A 102 -1.00 -3.25 -6.00
C LEU A 102 0.53 -3.39 -6.00
N LEU A 103 1.06 -4.44 -5.38
CA LEU A 103 2.51 -4.69 -5.36
C LEU A 103 3.04 -5.16 -6.71
N LEU A 104 2.25 -5.95 -7.46
CA LEU A 104 2.56 -6.34 -8.84
C LEU A 104 2.62 -5.10 -9.72
N TYR A 105 1.59 -4.24 -9.67
CA TYR A 105 1.57 -3.00 -10.43
C TYR A 105 2.79 -2.11 -10.13
N PHE A 106 3.15 -1.96 -8.85
CA PHE A 106 4.36 -1.23 -8.49
C PHE A 106 5.64 -1.82 -9.10
N CYS A 107 5.75 -3.16 -9.12
CA CYS A 107 6.88 -3.84 -9.72
C CYS A 107 6.93 -3.62 -11.23
N GLU A 108 5.81 -3.71 -11.92
CA GLU A 108 5.66 -3.39 -13.34
C GLU A 108 6.17 -1.96 -13.64
N LYS A 109 5.61 -0.95 -12.96
CA LYS A 109 6.05 0.44 -13.12
C LYS A 109 7.54 0.61 -12.85
N LEU A 110 8.08 -0.07 -11.85
CA LEU A 110 9.50 0.00 -11.50
C LEU A 110 10.40 -0.69 -12.54
N LYS A 111 9.95 -1.79 -13.14
CA LYS A 111 10.67 -2.51 -14.20
C LYS A 111 10.80 -1.65 -15.45
N ASP A 112 9.73 -0.97 -15.85
CA ASP A 112 9.67 -0.15 -17.06
C ASP A 112 10.25 1.26 -16.89
N PHE A 113 10.45 1.68 -15.64
CA PHE A 113 11.00 2.99 -15.30
C PHE A 113 12.35 3.29 -15.98
N LYS A 114 12.51 4.54 -16.44
CA LYS A 114 13.76 5.06 -17.01
C LYS A 114 14.30 6.22 -16.13
N PRO A 115 15.62 6.23 -15.83
CA PRO A 115 16.65 5.28 -16.26
C PRO A 115 16.52 3.91 -15.58
N SER A 116 16.90 2.84 -16.30
CA SER A 116 16.69 1.46 -15.87
C SER A 116 17.26 1.17 -14.47
N ILE A 117 16.46 0.48 -13.66
CA ILE A 117 16.84 0.03 -12.31
C ILE A 117 18.01 -0.94 -12.30
N LYS A 118 18.28 -1.66 -13.40
CA LYS A 118 19.39 -2.61 -13.54
C LYS A 118 20.76 -1.94 -13.40
N ARG A 119 20.82 -0.62 -13.62
CA ARG A 119 22.03 0.20 -13.41
C ARG A 119 22.33 0.45 -11.94
N ASN A 120 21.45 0.06 -11.02
CA ASN A 120 21.64 0.24 -9.59
C ASN A 120 21.27 -1.02 -8.80
N ILE A 121 22.27 -1.60 -8.13
CA ILE A 121 22.14 -2.83 -7.34
C ILE A 121 21.07 -2.68 -6.25
N THR A 122 20.96 -1.52 -5.58
CA THR A 122 19.96 -1.32 -4.52
C THR A 122 18.53 -1.35 -5.05
N LEU A 123 18.28 -0.74 -6.22
CA LEU A 123 16.95 -0.77 -6.86
C LEU A 123 16.62 -2.17 -7.37
N SER A 124 17.59 -2.85 -7.99
CA SER A 124 17.42 -4.23 -8.45
C SER A 124 17.11 -5.17 -7.26
N ASN A 125 17.84 -5.06 -6.16
CA ASN A 125 17.59 -5.85 -4.96
C ASN A 125 16.26 -5.50 -4.27
N LEU A 126 15.78 -4.26 -4.40
CA LEU A 126 14.45 -3.89 -3.91
C LEU A 126 13.38 -4.58 -4.74
N TYR A 127 13.51 -4.55 -6.07
CA TYR A 127 12.60 -5.17 -7.02
C TYR A 127 12.50 -6.68 -6.79
N TYR A 128 13.62 -7.40 -6.81
CA TYR A 128 13.60 -8.86 -6.60
C TYR A 128 13.08 -9.28 -5.23
N ARG A 129 13.34 -8.49 -4.18
CA ARG A 129 12.73 -8.74 -2.86
C ARG A 129 11.24 -8.48 -2.83
N GLN A 130 10.71 -7.55 -3.62
CA GLN A 130 9.26 -7.41 -3.76
C GLN A 130 8.68 -8.61 -4.51
N LEU A 131 9.30 -9.07 -5.59
CA LEU A 131 8.84 -10.27 -6.30
C LEU A 131 8.82 -11.52 -5.40
N ASP A 132 9.85 -11.75 -4.57
CA ASP A 132 9.88 -12.83 -3.59
C ASP A 132 8.77 -12.67 -2.52
N TYR A 133 8.55 -11.44 -2.05
CA TYR A 133 7.47 -11.16 -1.11
C TYR A 133 6.09 -11.42 -1.71
N ILE A 134 5.84 -10.98 -2.94
CA ILE A 134 4.59 -11.20 -3.66
C ILE A 134 4.38 -12.69 -3.90
N SER A 135 5.39 -13.43 -4.35
CA SER A 135 5.29 -14.89 -4.55
C SER A 135 4.83 -15.63 -3.29
N LYS A 136 5.33 -15.25 -2.11
CA LYS A 136 4.87 -15.81 -0.83
C LYS A 136 3.43 -15.44 -0.49
N LYS A 137 2.98 -14.26 -0.92
CA LYS A 137 1.60 -13.78 -0.69
C LYS A 137 0.61 -14.45 -1.62
N VAL A 138 0.98 -14.65 -2.87
CA VAL A 138 0.20 -15.41 -3.86
C VAL A 138 -0.08 -16.81 -3.34
N GLY A 139 0.92 -17.53 -2.82
CA GLY A 139 0.71 -18.86 -2.21
C GLY A 139 -0.20 -18.89 -0.97
N ALA A 140 -0.63 -17.74 -0.45
CA ALA A 140 -1.59 -17.62 0.66
C ALA A 140 -3.00 -17.16 0.21
N LEU A 141 -3.21 -17.01 -1.10
CA LEU A 141 -4.50 -16.75 -1.75
C LEU A 141 -5.24 -18.06 -2.06
N HIS A 142 -6.49 -17.94 -2.51
CA HIS A 142 -7.28 -19.07 -3.01
C HIS A 142 -6.66 -19.64 -4.29
N GLU A 143 -6.75 -20.95 -4.50
CA GLU A 143 -6.11 -21.65 -5.64
C GLU A 143 -6.49 -21.06 -7.00
N ASP A 144 -7.77 -20.70 -7.19
CA ASP A 144 -8.25 -20.08 -8.43
C ASP A 144 -7.51 -18.80 -8.82
N LEU A 145 -7.06 -18.01 -7.84
CA LEU A 145 -6.35 -16.75 -8.07
C LEU A 145 -4.83 -16.94 -8.17
N GLN A 146 -4.30 -18.05 -7.67
CA GLN A 146 -2.85 -18.27 -7.65
C GLN A 146 -2.29 -18.33 -9.08
N TYR A 147 -2.97 -19.04 -9.97
CA TYR A 147 -2.50 -19.24 -11.34
C TYR A 147 -2.32 -17.92 -12.10
N ASP A 148 -3.31 -17.04 -12.04
CA ASP A 148 -3.27 -15.76 -12.75
C ASP A 148 -2.13 -14.86 -12.24
N TYR A 149 -1.97 -14.76 -10.91
CA TYR A 149 -0.89 -13.96 -10.33
C TYR A 149 0.50 -14.59 -10.49
N GLU A 150 0.60 -15.92 -10.57
CA GLU A 150 1.86 -16.60 -10.89
C GLU A 150 2.32 -16.27 -12.31
N LEU A 151 1.39 -16.26 -13.28
CA LEU A 151 1.70 -15.87 -14.65
C LEU A 151 2.20 -14.42 -14.74
N GLU A 152 1.54 -13.49 -14.04
CA GLU A 152 2.01 -12.10 -13.94
C GLU A 152 3.41 -11.99 -13.31
N LEU A 153 3.68 -12.75 -12.24
CA LEU A 153 5.00 -12.80 -11.60
C LEU A 153 6.08 -13.33 -12.55
N GLU A 154 5.80 -14.34 -13.35
CA GLU A 154 6.73 -14.88 -14.34
C GLU A 154 7.05 -13.85 -15.43
N ASN A 155 6.03 -13.17 -15.95
CA ASN A 155 6.21 -12.07 -16.90
C ASN A 155 7.11 -10.97 -16.33
N LEU A 156 6.96 -10.64 -15.05
CA LEU A 156 7.81 -9.65 -14.37
C LEU A 156 9.26 -10.12 -14.14
N LYS A 157 9.49 -11.43 -13.97
CA LYS A 157 10.84 -11.99 -13.81
C LYS A 157 11.64 -12.06 -15.13
N SER A 158 10.95 -12.23 -16.26
CA SER A 158 11.57 -12.22 -17.61
C SER A 158 12.18 -10.87 -17.98
#